data_AF-A0A1N6UX72-F1
#
_entry.id   AF-A0A1N6UX72-F1
#
_cell.length_a   1.000
_cell.length_b   1.000
_cell.length_c   1.000
_cell.angle_alpha   90.00
_cell.angle_beta   90.00
_cell.angle_gamma   90.00
#
_symmetry.space_group_name_H-M   'P 1'
#
loop_
_entity.id
_entity.type
_entity.pdbx_description
1 polymer ?
#
loop_
_entity_poly.entity_id
_entity_poly.type
_entity_poly.pdbx_seq_one_letter_code
_entity_poly.pdbx_strand_id
1 'polypeptide(L)'
;SLPAKIASSSHQGGGGRTLVVCLAPKEQSRGASSMPNISEWPNDAAVCLLSQVLEQGSIPQRYFLSATACAGILRRAEKRARSLPHLLQTALERVVQTTTKDKQDT
;
A
#
# COMPACT_ATOMS: atom_id res chain seq x y z
N SER A 1 -38.41 -6.83 45.65
CA SER A 1 -38.47 -5.36 45.55
C SER A 1 -37.95 -4.94 44.18
N LEU A 2 -38.85 -4.48 43.30
CA LEU A 2 -38.61 -3.77 42.03
C LEU A 2 -39.24 -2.37 42.24
N PRO A 3 -38.78 -1.26 41.61
CA PRO A 3 -38.48 -1.08 40.18
C PRO A 3 -37.16 -0.26 40.00
N ALA A 4 -36.67 0.24 38.86
CA ALA A 4 -37.30 0.73 37.65
C ALA A 4 -36.26 0.81 36.52
N LYS A 5 -36.65 0.28 35.36
CA LYS A 5 -36.41 0.80 34.01
C LYS A 5 -35.57 2.08 33.97
N ILE A 6 -34.26 1.97 33.73
CA ILE A 6 -33.45 3.12 33.33
C ILE A 6 -33.75 3.35 31.85
N ALA A 7 -34.76 4.16 31.63
CA ALA A 7 -35.11 4.70 30.34
C ALA A 7 -33.96 5.58 29.86
N SER A 8 -33.22 5.13 28.84
CA SER A 8 -32.50 6.05 27.98
C SER A 8 -33.55 6.80 27.15
N SER A 9 -34.02 7.93 27.70
CA SER A 9 -34.89 8.83 26.96
C SER A 9 -34.02 9.67 26.01
N SER A 10 -33.89 9.22 24.77
CA SER A 10 -33.40 10.06 23.67
C SER A 10 -34.57 10.90 23.17
N HIS A 11 -34.77 12.07 23.76
CA HIS A 11 -35.59 13.09 23.09
C HIS A 11 -34.80 13.63 21.90
N GLN A 12 -35.09 13.10 20.71
CA GLN A 12 -34.62 13.69 19.45
C GLN A 12 -35.32 15.05 19.26
N GLY A 13 -34.66 16.12 19.71
CA GLY A 13 -35.04 17.47 19.33
C GLY A 13 -34.72 17.70 17.85
N GLY A 14 -35.72 18.10 17.06
CA GLY A 14 -35.55 18.42 15.65
C GLY A 14 -34.49 19.51 15.43
N GLY A 15 -33.56 19.26 14.50
CA GLY A 15 -32.49 20.22 14.14
C GLY A 15 -31.05 19.70 14.29
N GLY A 16 -30.85 18.41 14.57
CA GLY A 16 -29.54 17.76 14.41
C GLY A 16 -28.47 18.11 15.45
N ARG A 17 -28.85 18.68 16.59
CA ARG A 17 -27.92 18.98 17.69
C ARG A 17 -28.23 18.12 18.91
N THR A 18 -27.36 17.13 19.13
CA THR A 18 -27.33 16.31 20.35
C THR A 18 -26.37 16.97 21.35
N LEU A 19 -26.86 17.29 22.55
CA LEU A 19 -26.01 17.71 23.66
C LEU A 19 -25.47 16.46 24.36
N VAL A 20 -24.15 16.28 24.33
CA VAL A 20 -23.45 15.25 25.11
C VAL A 20 -22.79 15.92 26.31
N VAL A 21 -23.11 15.48 27.52
CA VAL A 21 -22.43 15.93 28.74
C VAL A 21 -21.05 15.28 28.77
N CYS A 22 -20.00 16.09 28.67
CA CYS A 22 -18.61 15.66 28.84
C CYS A 22 -18.27 15.62 30.33
N LEU A 23 -18.04 14.43 30.90
CA LEU A 23 -17.39 14.28 32.20
C LEU A 23 -15.91 13.94 31.98
N ALA A 24 -15.02 14.78 32.51
CA ALA A 24 -13.56 14.72 32.37
C ALA A 24 -12.92 13.56 33.18
N PRO A 25 -11.66 13.19 32.88
CA PRO A 25 -11.20 11.80 32.89
C PRO A 25 -10.43 11.40 34.17
N LYS A 26 -10.54 10.12 34.54
CA LYS A 26 -9.56 9.45 35.40
C LYS A 26 -8.72 8.51 34.54
N GLU A 27 -7.46 8.90 34.34
CA GLU A 27 -6.27 8.06 34.14
C GLU A 27 -6.53 6.73 33.36
N GLN A 28 -6.69 6.82 32.05
CA GLN A 28 -6.60 5.65 31.15
C GLN A 28 -5.19 5.60 30.55
N SER A 29 -4.51 4.48 30.82
CA SER A 29 -3.16 4.15 30.37
C SER A 29 -2.95 4.43 28.87
N ARG A 30 -1.90 5.21 28.55
CA ARG A 30 -1.46 5.57 27.17
C ARG A 30 -0.81 4.42 26.41
N GLY A 31 -1.33 3.19 26.56
CA GLY A 31 -0.73 1.97 25.98
C GLY A 31 -1.70 1.09 25.18
N ALA A 32 -2.99 1.40 25.13
CA ALA A 32 -3.93 0.64 24.34
C ALA A 32 -3.93 1.16 22.89
N SER A 33 -3.38 0.39 21.95
CA SER A 33 -3.50 0.68 20.53
C SER A 33 -4.99 0.60 20.14
N SER A 34 -5.60 1.73 19.81
CA SER A 34 -6.93 1.79 19.20
C SER A 34 -6.91 1.29 17.74
N MET A 35 -6.03 0.35 17.42
CA MET A 35 -5.97 -0.24 16.09
C MET A 35 -7.23 -1.09 15.92
N PRO A 36 -8.17 -0.71 15.04
CA PRO A 36 -9.29 -1.58 14.74
C PRO A 36 -8.74 -2.92 14.26
N ASN A 37 -9.34 -4.01 14.73
CA ASN A 37 -8.96 -5.34 14.32
C ASN A 37 -9.25 -5.51 12.81
N ILE A 38 -8.26 -5.28 11.95
CA ILE A 38 -8.36 -5.47 10.49
C ILE A 38 -8.44 -6.95 10.08
N SER A 39 -8.74 -7.86 11.01
CA SER A 39 -8.99 -9.28 10.73
C SER A 39 -10.16 -9.49 9.77
N GLU A 40 -11.10 -8.54 9.74
CA GLU A 40 -12.23 -8.56 8.82
C GLU A 40 -11.83 -7.92 7.49
N TRP A 41 -10.78 -8.47 6.86
CA TRP A 41 -10.66 -8.35 5.42
C TRP A 41 -11.76 -9.25 4.85
N PRO A 42 -12.78 -8.73 4.15
CA PRO A 42 -13.74 -9.58 3.48
C PRO A 42 -12.97 -10.40 2.43
N ASN A 43 -12.60 -11.63 2.78
CA ASN A 43 -12.01 -12.60 1.85
C ASN A 43 -13.00 -12.95 0.73
N ASP A 44 -14.27 -12.57 0.89
CA ASP A 44 -15.35 -12.67 -0.08
C ASP A 44 -15.37 -11.55 -1.14
N ALA A 45 -14.41 -10.61 -1.08
CA ALA A 45 -14.23 -9.65 -2.15
C ALA A 45 -13.73 -10.38 -3.41
N ALA A 46 -14.46 -10.23 -4.51
CA ALA A 46 -14.18 -10.80 -5.82
C ALA A 46 -12.68 -10.93 -6.08
N VAL A 47 -12.24 -12.15 -6.38
CA VAL A 47 -10.85 -12.48 -6.68
C VAL A 47 -10.40 -11.60 -7.86
N CYS A 48 -9.74 -10.47 -7.58
CA CYS A 48 -9.16 -9.63 -8.61
C CYS A 48 -8.07 -10.45 -9.30
N LEU A 49 -8.34 -10.87 -10.54
CA LEU A 49 -7.35 -11.59 -11.33
C LEU A 49 -6.26 -10.60 -11.74
N LEU A 50 -4.98 -11.00 -11.63
CA LEU A 50 -3.86 -10.17 -12.05
C LEU A 50 -4.02 -9.69 -13.50
N SER A 51 -4.57 -10.53 -14.38
CA SER A 51 -4.86 -10.18 -15.77
C SER A 51 -5.85 -9.02 -15.94
N GLN A 52 -6.75 -8.78 -14.99
CA GLN A 52 -7.73 -7.70 -15.06
C GLN A 52 -7.12 -6.31 -14.80
N VAL A 53 -5.95 -6.26 -14.17
CA VAL A 53 -5.28 -4.99 -13.81
C VAL A 53 -3.99 -4.74 -14.60
N LEU A 54 -3.51 -5.73 -15.35
CA LEU A 54 -2.34 -5.55 -16.21
C LEU A 54 -2.71 -4.81 -17.49
N GLU A 55 -2.03 -3.69 -17.73
CA GLU A 55 -2.06 -2.97 -18.99
C GLU A 55 -1.49 -3.87 -20.11
N GLN A 56 -2.31 -4.18 -21.12
CA GLN A 56 -1.95 -5.09 -22.23
C GLN A 56 -1.53 -4.34 -23.50
N GLY A 57 -1.68 -3.02 -23.52
CA GLY A 57 -1.38 -2.16 -24.66
C GLY A 57 0.07 -1.68 -24.74
N SER A 58 0.28 -0.67 -25.60
CA SER A 58 1.57 0.03 -25.68
C SER A 58 1.83 0.76 -24.36
N ILE A 59 2.89 0.36 -23.66
CA ILE A 59 3.30 1.00 -22.41
C ILE A 59 4.07 2.28 -22.75
N PRO A 60 3.72 3.44 -22.15
CA PRO A 60 4.48 4.67 -22.34
C PRO A 60 5.93 4.54 -21.87
N GLN A 61 6.88 5.09 -22.63
CA GLN A 61 8.33 4.98 -22.35
C GLN A 61 8.73 5.48 -20.96
N ARG A 62 7.98 6.42 -20.37
CA ARG A 62 8.23 6.94 -18.99
C ARG A 62 8.21 5.86 -17.90
N TYR A 63 7.58 4.71 -18.18
CA TYR A 63 7.50 3.58 -17.27
C TYR A 63 8.60 2.54 -17.47
N PHE A 64 9.46 2.72 -18.48
CA PHE A 64 10.60 1.85 -18.73
C PHE A 64 11.77 2.25 -17.83
N LEU A 65 12.60 1.26 -17.48
CA LEU A 65 13.82 1.53 -16.73
C LEU A 65 14.83 2.28 -17.60
N SER A 66 15.45 3.30 -17.03
CA SER A 66 16.63 3.92 -17.64
C SER A 66 17.83 2.98 -17.57
N ALA A 67 18.81 3.14 -18.47
CA ALA A 67 20.02 2.33 -18.44
C ALA A 67 20.80 2.46 -17.12
N THR A 68 20.80 3.64 -16.50
CA THR A 68 21.41 3.86 -15.18
C THR A 68 20.72 3.05 -14.09
N ALA A 69 19.38 2.94 -14.16
CA ALA A 69 18.62 2.09 -13.24
C ALA A 69 18.94 0.60 -13.47
N CYS A 70 19.02 0.15 -14.73
CA CYS A 70 19.41 -1.21 -15.09
C CYS A 70 20.80 -1.57 -14.54
N ALA A 71 21.81 -0.72 -14.77
CA ALA A 71 23.16 -0.90 -14.22
C ALA A 71 23.15 -0.90 -12.69
N GLY A 72 22.33 -0.07 -12.06
CA GLY A 72 22.17 -0.04 -10.60
C GLY A 72 21.60 -1.33 -10.02
N ILE A 73 20.67 -1.99 -10.73
CA ILE A 73 20.12 -3.29 -10.32
C ILE A 73 21.21 -4.37 -10.37
N LEU A 74 21.96 -4.45 -11.48
CA LEU A 74 23.06 -5.41 -11.64
C LEU A 74 24.10 -5.26 -10.52
N ARG A 75 24.56 -4.03 -10.25
CA ARG A 75 25.52 -3.74 -9.18
C ARG A 75 25.00 -4.14 -7.79
N ARG A 76 23.71 -3.95 -7.52
CA ARG A 76 23.12 -4.34 -6.23
C ARG A 76 22.98 -5.86 -6.09
N ALA A 77 22.67 -6.57 -7.17
CA ALA A 77 22.60 -8.02 -7.18
C ALA A 77 23.97 -8.62 -6.85
N GLU A 78 25.02 -8.14 -7.52
CA GLU A 78 26.42 -8.49 -7.25
C GLU A 78 26.82 -8.19 -5.80
N LYS A 79 26.62 -6.95 -5.33
CA LYS A 79 26.94 -6.54 -3.95
C LYS A 79 26.25 -7.39 -2.88
N ARG A 80 25.05 -7.90 -3.18
CA ARG A 80 24.27 -8.71 -2.25
C ARG A 80 24.53 -10.21 -2.39
N ALA A 81 25.43 -10.63 -3.29
CA ALA A 81 25.64 -12.03 -3.66
C ALA A 81 24.32 -12.74 -3.99
N ARG A 82 23.40 -12.04 -4.66
CA ARG A 82 22.11 -12.57 -5.11
C ARG A 82 22.13 -12.71 -6.63
N SER A 83 21.81 -13.91 -7.11
CA SER A 83 21.61 -14.14 -8.53
C SER A 83 20.26 -13.59 -8.98
N LEU A 84 20.25 -12.93 -10.15
CA LEU A 84 19.02 -12.52 -10.81
C LEU A 84 18.51 -13.68 -11.68
N PRO A 85 17.20 -13.79 -11.90
CA PRO A 85 16.68 -14.69 -12.93
C PRO A 85 17.32 -14.39 -14.28
N HIS A 86 17.75 -15.43 -15.00
CA HIS A 86 18.56 -15.30 -16.21
C HIS A 86 17.94 -14.35 -17.25
N LEU A 87 16.64 -14.50 -17.52
CA LEU A 87 15.90 -13.62 -18.44
C LEU A 87 15.99 -12.14 -18.05
N LEU A 88 15.85 -11.84 -16.75
CA LEU A 88 15.94 -10.48 -16.24
C LEU A 88 17.37 -9.95 -16.37
N GLN A 89 18.37 -10.76 -15.98
CA GLN A 89 19.77 -10.37 -16.10
C GLN A 89 20.14 -9.98 -17.53
N THR A 90 19.85 -10.85 -18.51
CA THR A 90 20.20 -10.59 -19.90
C THR A 90 19.46 -9.37 -20.45
N ALA A 91 18.20 -9.15 -20.06
CA ALA A 91 17.46 -7.95 -20.48
C ALA A 91 18.12 -6.67 -19.96
N LEU A 92 18.53 -6.64 -18.68
CA LEU A 92 19.19 -5.49 -18.08
C LEU A 92 20.56 -5.23 -18.73
N GLU A 93 21.35 -6.26 -18.97
CA GLU A 93 22.67 -6.16 -19.63
C GLU A 93 22.56 -5.58 -21.04
N ARG A 94 21.58 -6.03 -21.85
CA ARG A 94 21.35 -5.48 -23.20
C ARG A 94 21.07 -3.98 -23.16
N VAL A 95 20.18 -3.53 -22.27
CA VAL A 95 19.84 -2.10 -22.16
C VAL A 95 21.08 -1.28 -21.81
N VAL A 96 21.89 -1.74 -20.85
CA VAL A 96 23.13 -1.06 -20.48
C VAL A 96 24.09 -0.98 -21.68
N GLN A 97 24.30 -2.08 -22.40
CA GLN A 97 25.21 -2.15 -23.55
C GLN A 97 24.79 -1.23 -24.71
N THR A 98 23.49 -1.11 -24.99
CA THR A 98 22.99 -0.23 -26.05
C THR A 98 23.34 1.23 -25.78
N THR A 99 23.09 1.71 -24.56
CA THR A 99 23.38 3.11 -24.20
C THR A 99 24.87 3.45 -24.11
N THR A 100 25.74 2.46 -23.91
CA THR A 100 27.19 2.70 -23.93
C THR A 100 27.75 2.84 -25.35
N LYS A 101 27.13 2.15 -26.33
CA LYS A 101 27.55 2.25 -27.73
C LYS A 101 27.21 3.61 -28.33
N ASP A 102 26.01 4.11 -28.06
CA ASP A 102 25.59 5.45 -28.52
C ASP A 102 26.52 6.58 -28.05
N LYS A 103 27.28 6.36 -26.96
CA LYS A 103 28.22 7.34 -26.42
C LYS A 103 29.65 7.20 -26.94
N GLN A 104 29.98 6.10 -27.63
CA GLN A 104 31.31 5.86 -28.21
C GLN A 104 31.40 6.27 -29.69
N ASP A 105 30.26 6.41 -30.37
CA ASP A 105 30.17 6.80 -31.78
C ASP A 105 29.94 8.33 -31.99
N THR A 106 30.27 9.16 -31.00
CA THR A 106 30.31 10.63 -31.10
C THR A 106 31.66 11.14 -30.60
#